data_AF-A0A660HUQ8-F1
#
_entry.id   AF-A0A660HUQ8-F1
#
_cell.length_a   1.000
_cell.length_b   1.000
_cell.length_c   1.000
_cell.angle_alpha   90.00
_cell.angle_beta   90.00
_cell.angle_gamma   90.00
#
_symmetry.space_group_name_H-M   'P 1'
#
loop_
_entity.id
_entity.type
_entity.pdbx_description
1 polymer ?
#
loop_
_entity_poly.entity_id
_entity_poly.type
_entity_poly.pdbx_seq_one_letter_code
_entity_poly.pdbx_strand_id
1 'polypeptide(L)'
;MDRPIGVTIIMFMAVLLAFINAITMLRFLGFLPYLGTTVGIRVFNLWYALLYGLLAYVWTWVAYMLWQVDRQAWIFLAIITIFNLCLSFVVLVTGGSWYDVNFTVIVNTLVLIYIMLPGVRKAFRTD
;
A
#
# COMPACT_ATOMS: atom_id res chain seq x y z
N MET A 1 5.50 -23.09 13.75
CA MET A 1 5.11 -22.39 12.52
C MET A 1 6.28 -21.52 12.10
N ASP A 2 7.22 -22.06 11.31
CA ASP A 2 8.37 -21.30 10.82
C ASP A 2 7.92 -20.37 9.69
N ARG A 3 7.51 -19.16 10.05
CA ARG A 3 7.20 -18.11 9.08
C ARG A 3 8.52 -17.42 8.71
N PRO A 4 8.95 -17.45 7.45
CA PRO A 4 10.20 -16.80 7.06
C PRO A 4 10.12 -15.31 7.36
N ILE A 5 11.18 -14.77 7.97
CA ILE A 5 11.26 -13.39 8.48
C ILE A 5 10.86 -12.35 7.40
N GLY A 6 11.17 -12.63 6.13
CA GLY A 6 10.78 -11.78 5.00
C GLY A 6 9.27 -11.58 4.84
N VAL A 7 8.46 -12.61 5.10
CA VAL A 7 6.98 -12.52 5.02
C VAL A 7 6.44 -11.63 6.14
N THR A 8 7.01 -11.73 7.34
CA THR A 8 6.62 -10.90 8.49
C THR A 8 6.91 -9.42 8.24
N ILE A 9 8.05 -9.08 7.61
CA ILE A 9 8.39 -7.69 7.26
C ILE A 9 7.39 -7.13 6.24
N ILE A 10 7.11 -7.86 5.16
CA ILE A 10 6.15 -7.42 4.13
C ILE A 10 4.75 -7.27 4.74
N MET A 11 4.36 -8.19 5.61
CA MET A 11 3.09 -8.11 6.31
C MET A 11 2.98 -6.83 7.15
N PHE A 12 4.03 -6.49 7.91
CA PHE A 12 4.05 -5.27 8.69
C PHE A 12 3.95 -4.02 7.80
N MET A 13 4.64 -4.01 6.66
CA MET A 13 4.55 -2.94 5.67
C MET A 13 3.13 -2.82 5.07
N ALA A 14 2.49 -3.95 4.76
CA ALA A 14 1.12 -3.98 4.24
C ALA A 14 0.10 -3.45 5.28
N VAL A 15 0.24 -3.84 6.55
CA VAL A 15 -0.60 -3.31 7.64
C VAL A 15 -0.39 -1.80 7.80
N LEU A 16 0.85 -1.33 7.74
CA LEU A 16 1.17 0.09 7.84
C LEU A 16 0.54 0.89 6.68
N LEU A 17 0.58 0.36 5.45
CA LEU A 17 -0.09 0.95 4.29
C LEU A 17 -1.62 0.95 4.45
N ALA A 18 -2.21 -0.12 4.99
CA ALA A 18 -3.65 -0.16 5.26
C ALA A 18 -4.05 0.96 6.23
N PHE A 19 -3.27 1.15 7.30
CA PHE A 19 -3.49 2.22 8.27
C PHE A 19 -3.38 3.62 7.65
N ILE A 20 -2.36 3.88 6.83
CA ILE A 20 -2.17 5.19 6.19
C ILE A 20 -3.32 5.49 5.23
N ASN A 21 -3.76 4.51 4.45
CA ASN A 21 -4.89 4.68 3.53
C ASN A 21 -6.21 4.88 4.30
N ALA A 22 -6.42 4.18 5.42
CA ALA A 22 -7.58 4.37 6.29
C ALA A 22 -7.59 5.78 6.92
N ILE A 23 -6.45 6.28 7.39
CA ILE A 23 -6.32 7.65 7.90
C ILE A 23 -6.62 8.66 6.79
N THR A 24 -6.09 8.44 5.58
CA THR A 24 -6.35 9.31 4.42
C THR A 24 -7.83 9.31 4.02
N MET A 25 -8.50 8.16 4.05
CA MET A 25 -9.95 8.07 3.90
C MET A 25 -10.68 8.93 4.94
N LEU A 26 -10.33 8.79 6.23
CA LEU A 26 -10.95 9.57 7.31
C LEU A 26 -10.71 11.08 7.16
N ARG A 27 -9.57 11.49 6.58
CA ARG A 27 -9.30 12.90 6.24
C ARG A 27 -10.24 13.40 5.15
N PHE A 28 -10.42 12.65 4.06
CA PHE A 28 -11.35 13.01 2.99
C PHE A 28 -12.83 12.99 3.41
N LEU A 29 -13.18 12.20 4.44
CA LEU A 29 -14.50 12.23 5.09
C LEU A 29 -14.67 13.43 6.04
N GLY A 30 -13.61 14.19 6.32
CA GLY A 30 -13.63 15.35 7.20
C GLY A 30 -13.54 15.03 8.69
N PHE A 31 -13.31 13.76 9.07
CA PHE A 31 -13.11 13.36 10.48
C PHE A 31 -11.75 13.78 11.02
N LEU A 32 -10.72 13.86 10.17
CA LEU A 32 -9.35 14.23 10.55
C LEU A 32 -8.83 15.39 9.70
N PRO A 33 -8.09 16.37 10.28
CA PRO A 33 -7.43 17.41 9.51
C PRO A 33 -6.21 16.88 8.74
N TYR A 34 -5.86 17.53 7.62
CA TYR A 34 -4.60 17.31 6.94
C TYR A 34 -3.46 17.95 7.73
N LEU A 35 -2.46 17.14 8.10
CA LEU A 35 -1.23 17.62 8.74
C LEU A 35 -0.26 18.08 7.64
N GLY A 36 -0.51 19.25 7.05
CA GLY A 36 0.29 19.83 5.97
C GLY A 36 -0.21 21.22 5.59
N THR A 37 0.70 22.19 5.50
CA THR A 37 0.46 23.63 5.52
C THR A 37 -0.13 24.26 4.25
N THR A 38 -0.55 23.48 3.24
CA THR A 38 -0.88 24.04 1.91
C THR A 38 -2.19 23.56 1.27
N VAL A 39 -2.93 22.62 1.87
CA VAL A 39 -4.25 22.22 1.37
C VAL A 39 -5.28 22.57 2.43
N GLY A 40 -6.32 23.33 2.05
CA GLY A 40 -7.33 23.88 2.94
C GLY A 40 -7.80 22.90 4.01
N ILE A 41 -8.06 23.44 5.21
CA ILE A 41 -8.17 22.80 6.53
C ILE A 41 -9.17 21.61 6.61
N ARG A 42 -9.95 21.34 5.55
CA ARG A 42 -10.76 20.14 5.32
C ARG A 42 -11.25 20.13 3.87
N VAL A 43 -10.72 19.25 3.02
CA VAL A 43 -11.28 18.98 1.69
C VAL A 43 -12.16 17.74 1.79
N PHE A 44 -13.47 17.95 1.91
CA PHE A 44 -14.43 16.84 1.90
C PHE A 44 -14.60 16.32 0.48
N ASN A 45 -14.24 15.05 0.25
CA ASN A 45 -14.45 14.41 -1.04
C ASN A 45 -14.78 12.93 -0.87
N LEU A 46 -16.07 12.62 -1.03
CA LEU A 46 -16.62 11.27 -0.90
C LEU A 46 -16.01 10.27 -1.90
N TRP A 47 -15.68 10.73 -3.10
CA TRP A 47 -15.08 9.88 -4.13
C TRP A 47 -13.68 9.43 -3.72
N TYR A 48 -12.83 10.38 -3.31
CA TYR A 48 -11.48 10.04 -2.84
C TYR A 48 -11.52 9.24 -1.55
N ALA A 49 -12.43 9.55 -0.62
CA ALA A 49 -12.63 8.74 0.57
C ALA A 49 -12.92 7.27 0.23
N LEU A 50 -13.84 7.00 -0.71
CA LEU A 50 -14.15 5.64 -1.14
C LEU A 50 -12.95 4.94 -1.78
N LEU A 51 -12.19 5.63 -2.63
CA LEU A 51 -11.00 5.05 -3.27
C LEU A 51 -9.90 4.71 -2.26
N TYR A 52 -9.61 5.61 -1.31
CA TYR A 52 -8.66 5.35 -0.24
C TYR A 52 -9.15 4.29 0.75
N GLY A 53 -10.46 4.22 1.00
CA GLY A 53 -11.09 3.17 1.79
C GLY A 53 -10.96 1.79 1.13
N LEU A 54 -11.18 1.73 -0.18
CA LEU A 54 -10.95 0.52 -0.97
C LEU A 54 -9.47 0.10 -0.91
N LEU A 55 -8.54 1.03 -1.11
CA LEU A 55 -7.10 0.77 -0.96
C LEU A 55 -6.76 0.24 0.43
N ALA A 56 -7.31 0.82 1.49
CA ALA A 56 -7.10 0.36 2.87
C ALA A 56 -7.62 -1.07 3.08
N TYR A 57 -8.80 -1.37 2.55
CA TYR A 57 -9.35 -2.73 2.56
C TYR A 57 -8.44 -3.71 1.83
N VAL A 58 -7.98 -3.36 0.63
CA VAL A 58 -7.11 -4.23 -0.16
C VAL A 58 -5.78 -4.48 0.53
N TRP A 59 -5.16 -3.47 1.16
CA TRP A 59 -3.94 -3.68 1.95
C TRP A 59 -4.17 -4.55 3.20
N THR A 60 -5.33 -4.42 3.85
CA THR A 60 -5.71 -5.30 4.97
C THR A 60 -5.89 -6.74 4.49
N TRP A 61 -6.51 -6.92 3.33
CA TRP A 61 -6.68 -8.22 2.68
C TRP A 61 -5.34 -8.85 2.31
N VAL A 62 -4.41 -8.06 1.75
CA VAL A 62 -3.03 -8.48 1.48
C VAL A 62 -2.34 -8.93 2.76
N ALA A 63 -2.44 -8.17 3.85
CA ALA A 63 -1.86 -8.55 5.15
C ALA A 63 -2.43 -9.86 5.67
N TYR A 64 -3.74 -10.11 5.48
CA TYR A 64 -4.38 -11.37 5.82
C TYR A 64 -3.89 -12.54 4.96
N MET A 65 -3.78 -12.37 3.64
CA MET A 65 -3.24 -13.38 2.74
C MET A 65 -1.76 -13.71 3.02
N LEU A 66 -0.96 -12.69 3.37
CA LEU A 66 0.42 -12.85 3.84
C LEU A 66 0.49 -13.63 5.15
N TRP A 67 -0.44 -13.37 6.08
CA TRP A 67 -0.52 -14.10 7.35
C TRP A 67 -0.78 -15.59 7.16
N GLN A 68 -1.60 -15.93 6.16
CA GLN A 68 -1.94 -17.31 5.81
C GLN A 68 -0.89 -18.00 4.95
N VAL A 69 0.13 -17.28 4.48
CA VAL A 69 1.15 -17.79 3.54
C VAL A 69 0.48 -18.40 2.31
N ASP A 70 -0.56 -17.74 1.81
CA ASP A 70 -1.31 -18.21 0.65
C ASP A 70 -0.50 -17.97 -0.64
N ARG A 71 -0.40 -18.96 -1.52
CA ARG A 71 0.35 -18.87 -2.78
C ARG A 71 -0.16 -17.75 -3.68
N GLN A 72 -1.47 -17.46 -3.62
CA GLN A 72 -2.06 -16.36 -4.38
C GLN A 72 -1.65 -14.97 -3.88
N ALA A 73 -1.21 -14.84 -2.62
CA ALA A 73 -0.78 -13.57 -2.03
C ALA A 73 0.37 -12.94 -2.83
N TRP A 74 1.29 -13.76 -3.34
CA TRP A 74 2.47 -13.30 -4.08
C TRP A 74 2.11 -12.58 -5.38
N ILE A 75 1.24 -13.20 -6.20
CA ILE A 75 0.81 -12.61 -7.48
C ILE A 75 -0.02 -11.35 -7.22
N PHE A 76 -0.92 -11.38 -6.24
CA PHE A 76 -1.76 -10.24 -5.91
C PHE A 76 -0.93 -9.05 -5.41
N LEU A 77 0.08 -9.30 -4.57
CA LEU A 77 1.06 -8.29 -4.14
C LEU A 77 1.84 -7.69 -5.31
N ALA A 78 2.32 -8.53 -6.23
CA ALA A 78 3.01 -8.05 -7.42
C ALA A 78 2.12 -7.12 -8.24
N ILE A 79 0.88 -7.53 -8.50
CA ILE A 79 -0.07 -6.75 -9.29
C ILE A 79 -0.37 -5.41 -8.62
N ILE A 80 -0.70 -5.40 -7.32
CA ILE A 80 -1.09 -4.17 -6.65
C ILE A 80 0.06 -3.18 -6.45
N THR A 81 1.28 -3.68 -6.23
CA THR A 81 2.46 -2.82 -6.11
C THR A 81 2.84 -2.20 -7.44
N ILE A 82 2.81 -2.97 -8.53
CA ILE A 82 3.01 -2.45 -9.90
C ILE A 82 1.94 -1.42 -10.23
N PHE A 83 0.67 -1.72 -9.95
CA PHE A 83 -0.43 -0.79 -10.20
C PHE A 83 -0.26 0.53 -9.42
N ASN A 84 0.10 0.47 -8.13
CA ASN A 84 0.38 1.67 -7.34
C ASN A 84 1.60 2.46 -7.86
N LEU A 85 2.64 1.78 -8.32
CA LEU A 85 3.80 2.43 -8.94
C LEU A 85 3.43 3.10 -10.26
N CYS A 86 2.60 2.48 -11.10
CA CYS A 86 2.07 3.08 -12.31
C CYS A 86 1.24 4.33 -12.01
N LEU A 87 0.34 4.28 -11.02
CA LEU A 87 -0.43 5.46 -10.60
C LEU A 87 0.50 6.57 -10.08
N SER A 88 1.49 6.23 -9.27
CA SER A 88 2.46 7.20 -8.75
C SER A 88 3.28 7.84 -9.88
N PHE A 89 3.63 7.07 -10.90
CA PHE A 89 4.30 7.56 -12.10
C PHE A 89 3.41 8.51 -12.91
N VAL A 90 2.12 8.17 -13.10
CA VAL A 90 1.15 9.06 -13.76
C VAL A 90 1.05 10.37 -13.00
N VAL A 91 0.92 10.33 -11.66
CA VAL A 91 0.84 11.55 -10.83
C VAL A 91 2.06 12.43 -11.04
N LEU A 92 3.26 11.87 -11.06
CA LEU A 92 4.50 12.61 -11.32
C LEU A 92 4.52 13.28 -12.70
N VAL A 93 4.10 12.55 -13.74
CA VAL A 93 4.08 13.07 -15.12
C VAL A 93 2.99 14.13 -15.31
N THR A 94 1.86 14.01 -14.61
CA THR A 94 0.75 14.98 -14.66
C THR A 94 0.95 16.23 -13.81
N GLY A 95 2.12 16.42 -13.21
CA GLY A 95 2.47 17.62 -12.43
C GLY A 95 2.17 17.54 -10.93
N GLY A 96 1.94 16.34 -10.39
CA GLY A 96 1.83 16.12 -8.95
C GLY A 96 3.16 16.32 -8.22
N SER A 97 3.12 16.69 -6.94
CA SER A 97 4.33 16.90 -6.14
C SER A 97 5.00 15.58 -5.79
N TRP A 98 6.34 15.53 -5.88
CA TRP A 98 7.12 14.40 -5.36
C TRP A 98 6.83 14.15 -3.88
N TYR A 99 6.50 15.20 -3.12
CA TYR A 99 6.17 15.09 -1.70
C TYR A 99 4.87 14.31 -1.43
N ASP A 100 3.96 14.25 -2.39
CA ASP A 100 2.67 13.56 -2.24
C ASP A 100 2.79 12.05 -2.52
N VAL A 101 3.76 11.64 -3.33
CA VAL A 101 3.92 10.25 -3.80
C VAL A 101 5.18 9.56 -3.30
N ASN A 102 6.14 10.27 -2.71
CA ASN A 102 7.43 9.69 -2.28
C ASN A 102 7.27 8.45 -1.38
N PHE A 103 6.39 8.52 -0.38
CA PHE A 103 6.17 7.46 0.58
C PHE A 103 5.57 6.24 -0.11
N THR A 104 4.55 6.46 -0.94
CA THR A 104 3.88 5.42 -1.72
C THR A 104 4.86 4.75 -2.69
N VAL A 105 5.69 5.51 -3.39
CA VAL A 105 6.70 4.98 -4.33
C VAL A 105 7.75 4.16 -3.59
N ILE A 106 8.35 4.69 -2.53
CA ILE A 106 9.41 4.00 -1.78
C ILE A 106 8.87 2.69 -1.19
N VAL A 107 7.71 2.73 -0.54
CA VAL A 107 7.13 1.55 0.11
C VAL A 107 6.73 0.50 -0.93
N ASN A 108 6.06 0.87 -2.02
CA ASN A 108 5.69 -0.10 -3.06
C ASN A 108 6.92 -0.68 -3.77
N THR A 109 7.96 0.12 -4.01
CA THR A 109 9.23 -0.35 -4.59
C THR A 109 9.91 -1.35 -3.66
N LEU A 110 9.99 -1.05 -2.36
CA LEU A 110 10.55 -1.97 -1.36
C LEU A 110 9.75 -3.27 -1.30
N VAL A 111 8.41 -3.20 -1.26
CA VAL A 111 7.57 -4.40 -1.28
C VAL A 111 7.85 -5.22 -2.53
N LEU A 112 7.93 -4.60 -3.72
CA LEU A 112 8.20 -5.29 -4.98
C LEU A 112 9.58 -5.97 -5.00
N ILE A 113 10.63 -5.30 -4.51
CA ILE A 113 11.96 -5.90 -4.37
C ILE A 113 11.91 -7.09 -3.39
N TYR A 114 11.20 -6.94 -2.28
CA TYR A 114 11.06 -7.98 -1.27
C TYR A 114 10.27 -9.20 -1.75
N ILE A 115 9.22 -9.04 -2.57
CA ILE A 115 8.52 -10.21 -3.13
C ILE A 115 9.37 -10.93 -4.18
N MET A 116 10.29 -10.23 -4.86
CA MET A 116 11.18 -10.83 -5.86
C MET A 116 12.33 -11.63 -5.23
N LEU A 117 12.64 -11.40 -3.95
CA LEU A 117 13.67 -12.14 -3.23
C LEU A 117 13.32 -13.65 -3.14
N PRO A 118 14.30 -14.54 -3.38
CA PRO A 118 14.07 -15.98 -3.43
C PRO A 118 13.57 -16.56 -2.10
N GLY A 119 13.87 -15.91 -0.97
CA GLY A 119 13.35 -16.29 0.34
C GLY A 119 11.83 -16.16 0.46
N VAL A 120 11.22 -15.19 -0.24
CA VAL A 120 9.76 -14.99 -0.27
C VAL A 120 9.12 -15.87 -1.33
N ARG A 121 9.74 -16.04 -2.50
CA ARG A 121 9.28 -16.99 -3.52
C ARG A 121 9.22 -18.45 -3.01
N LYS A 122 10.24 -18.88 -2.26
CA LYS A 122 10.28 -20.19 -1.60
C LYS A 122 9.22 -20.32 -0.51
N ALA A 123 8.96 -19.26 0.25
CA ALA A 123 7.90 -19.24 1.25
C ALA A 123 6.51 -19.50 0.65
N PHE A 124 6.27 -19.03 -0.57
CA PHE A 124 5.01 -19.20 -1.30
C PHE A 124 4.95 -20.45 -2.19
N ARG A 125 5.93 -21.37 -2.12
CA ARG A 125 6.02 -22.57 -3.01
C ARG A 125 5.90 -22.20 -4.50
N THR A 126 6.50 -21.08 -4.87
CA THR A 126 6.73 -20.70 -6.27
C THR A 126 8.16 -21.12 -6.58
N ASP A 127 8.31 -22.40 -6.90
CA ASP A 127 9.52 -22.95 -7.54
C ASP A 127 9.60 -22.47 -8.99
#